data_AF-A0A7Y5W6N7-F1
#
_entry.id   AF-A0A7Y5W6N7-F1
#
_cell.length_a   1.000
_cell.length_b   1.000
_cell.length_c   1.000
_cell.angle_alpha   90.00
_cell.angle_beta   90.00
_cell.angle_gamma   90.00
#
_symmetry.space_group_name_H-M   'P 1'
#
loop_
_entity.id
_entity.type
_entity.pdbx_description
1 polymer ?
#
loop_
_entity_poly.entity_id
_entity_poly.type
_entity_poly.pdbx_seq_one_letter_code
_entity_poly.pdbx_strand_id
1 'polypeptide(L)'
;GVRTVCFHEHWVPYQSYPRVTDADRPRLRSLVDGLHKNQLNLLLYMSRQFADNCPEWELFNKEFLTEPRSGAYTRQPPQRAYYGCWNSPFKDFCLYYLGKTIDEFGNDGWYLDGPEWPMPCTNKLHGCGYDAPNGTRRPTYDLFATRDFMKRLYVLTRKRKPEGQLNIHNSTVMVIPTLGWGTSSWGGEQIDTIKPPAQTLEILPMDAFRTEFMGRQWDVPSEFLVYDGMPYYAKDVLAYTLLHGVLIRPDAPDALDRISALWKVHDEFPIGQATMLGYWNNGKLVSIAGSPSGSLTPKLGEPNLYASVWTLPNQGALIVVSNLTKGDREAQLTLALAELGASTSPRVWDAISHETLKVEQGRLILPVAGWRYRVLRVR
;
A
#
# COMPACT_ATOMS: atom_id res chain seq x y z
N GLY A 1 3.93 17.85 -3.43
CA GLY A 1 4.00 16.40 -3.72
C GLY A 1 3.00 15.67 -2.87
N VAL A 2 3.11 15.77 -1.54
CA VAL A 2 2.12 15.22 -0.60
C VAL A 2 0.72 15.74 -0.93
N ARG A 3 -0.25 14.83 -0.95
CA ARG A 3 -1.69 15.13 -1.09
C ARG A 3 -2.54 14.57 0.04
N THR A 4 -2.02 13.62 0.81
CA THR A 4 -2.77 12.90 1.84
C THR A 4 -1.87 12.67 3.06
N VAL A 5 -2.42 12.91 4.25
CA VAL A 5 -1.83 12.56 5.54
C VAL A 5 -2.64 11.41 6.14
N CYS A 6 -1.95 10.32 6.50
CA CYS A 6 -2.54 9.24 7.30
C CYS A 6 -2.22 9.49 8.76
N PHE A 7 -3.25 9.70 9.59
CA PHE A 7 -3.09 9.93 11.01
C PHE A 7 -3.29 8.61 11.76
N HIS A 8 -2.17 7.99 12.12
CA HIS A 8 -2.13 6.71 12.82
C HIS A 8 -2.48 6.88 14.31
N GLU A 9 -3.54 6.22 14.74
CA GLU A 9 -4.02 6.20 16.13
C GLU A 9 -4.24 7.59 16.76
N HIS A 10 -4.52 7.63 18.07
CA HIS A 10 -4.52 8.85 18.92
C HIS A 10 -5.37 10.08 18.53
N TRP A 11 -6.18 10.02 17.47
CA TRP A 11 -7.21 11.04 17.18
C TRP A 11 -8.42 10.93 18.13
N VAL A 12 -8.48 9.83 18.89
CA VAL A 12 -9.38 9.54 20.03
C VAL A 12 -8.62 8.73 21.10
N PRO A 13 -9.04 8.75 22.39
CA PRO A 13 -8.32 8.07 23.47
C PRO A 13 -8.46 6.54 23.40
N TYR A 14 -9.52 6.03 22.78
CA TYR A 14 -9.83 4.60 22.70
C TYR A 14 -9.36 3.99 21.37
N GLN A 15 -8.72 2.82 21.41
CA GLN A 15 -8.21 2.14 20.23
C GLN A 15 -9.34 1.87 19.27
N SER A 16 -9.17 2.30 18.02
CA SER A 16 -10.10 2.03 16.93
C SER A 16 -11.56 2.44 17.20
N TYR A 17 -11.76 3.44 18.06
CA TYR A 17 -13.10 3.87 18.42
C TYR A 17 -13.68 4.81 17.37
N PRO A 18 -14.88 4.54 16.84
CA PRO A 18 -15.39 5.21 15.65
C PRO A 18 -15.96 6.63 15.93
N ARG A 19 -15.99 7.05 17.20
CA ARG A 19 -16.62 8.30 17.66
C ARG A 19 -15.62 9.22 18.35
N VAL A 20 -15.63 10.49 17.94
CA VAL A 20 -14.80 11.53 18.55
C VAL A 20 -15.40 11.99 19.89
N THR A 21 -14.55 12.12 20.91
CA THR A 21 -14.97 12.62 22.23
C THR A 21 -15.20 14.14 22.19
N ASP A 22 -16.00 14.68 23.11
CA ASP A 22 -16.20 16.13 23.18
C ASP A 22 -14.89 16.89 23.46
N ALA A 23 -13.95 16.27 24.18
CA ALA A 23 -12.63 16.84 24.48
C ALA A 23 -11.72 16.90 23.23
N ASP A 24 -11.80 15.91 22.34
CA ASP A 24 -10.96 15.85 21.14
C ASP A 24 -11.58 16.52 19.91
N ARG A 25 -12.91 16.78 19.93
CA ARG A 25 -13.64 17.44 18.83
C ARG A 25 -12.97 18.74 18.36
N PRO A 26 -12.56 19.70 19.21
CA PRO A 26 -11.87 20.91 18.75
C PRO A 26 -10.52 20.63 18.09
N ARG A 27 -9.79 19.62 18.58
CA ARG A 27 -8.45 19.25 18.07
C ARG A 27 -8.56 18.63 16.69
N LEU A 28 -9.48 17.69 16.50
CA LEU A 28 -9.71 17.06 15.20
C LEU A 28 -10.20 18.08 14.17
N ARG A 29 -11.11 19.00 14.55
CA ARG A 29 -11.56 20.05 13.64
C ARG A 29 -10.40 20.94 13.18
N SER A 30 -9.58 21.40 14.12
CA SER A 30 -8.38 22.19 13.81
C SER A 30 -7.43 21.46 12.86
N LEU A 31 -7.23 20.14 13.07
CA LEU A 31 -6.39 19.31 12.19
C LEU A 31 -6.97 19.22 10.77
N VAL A 32 -8.26 18.91 10.62
CA VAL A 32 -8.90 18.80 9.31
C VAL A 32 -8.88 20.15 8.58
N ASP A 33 -9.32 21.23 9.24
CA ASP A 33 -9.36 22.57 8.66
C ASP A 33 -7.95 23.03 8.25
N GLY A 34 -6.95 22.75 9.08
CA GLY A 34 -5.55 23.05 8.80
C GLY A 34 -5.02 22.30 7.58
N LEU A 35 -5.31 21.00 7.44
CA LEU A 35 -4.90 20.21 6.29
C LEU A 35 -5.63 20.64 5.01
N HIS A 36 -6.95 20.85 5.06
CA HIS A 36 -7.73 21.31 3.91
C HIS A 36 -7.32 22.71 3.43
N LYS A 37 -6.99 23.62 4.36
CA LYS A 37 -6.43 24.95 4.01
C LYS A 37 -5.13 24.82 3.19
N ASN A 38 -4.37 23.75 3.40
CA ASN A 38 -3.16 23.42 2.66
C ASN A 38 -3.38 22.42 1.51
N GLN A 39 -4.64 22.16 1.13
CA GLN A 39 -5.01 21.23 0.05
C GLN A 39 -4.52 19.79 0.29
N LEU A 40 -4.49 19.37 1.55
CA LEU A 40 -4.13 18.03 1.98
C LEU A 40 -5.36 17.28 2.48
N ASN A 41 -5.50 16.04 2.07
CA ASN A 41 -6.50 15.11 2.57
C ASN A 41 -6.07 14.52 3.92
N LEU A 42 -7.05 14.18 4.77
CA LEU A 42 -6.81 13.46 6.03
C LEU A 42 -7.48 12.09 6.04
N LEU A 43 -6.71 11.03 6.28
CA LEU A 43 -7.22 9.69 6.58
C LEU A 43 -7.01 9.37 8.06
N LEU A 44 -8.08 8.94 8.74
CA LEU A 44 -8.04 8.58 10.16
C LEU A 44 -7.91 7.06 10.32
N TYR A 45 -7.10 6.63 11.29
CA TYR A 45 -6.93 5.22 11.60
C TYR A 45 -8.21 4.57 12.14
N MET A 46 -8.51 3.36 11.66
CA MET A 46 -9.57 2.49 12.16
C MET A 46 -9.18 1.01 11.98
N SER A 47 -9.39 0.18 13.00
CA SER A 47 -9.22 -1.28 12.94
C SER A 47 -10.53 -1.99 13.30
N ARG A 48 -10.48 -3.31 13.53
CA ARG A 48 -11.62 -4.09 14.05
C ARG A 48 -11.57 -4.30 15.56
N GLN A 49 -10.94 -3.38 16.29
CA GLN A 49 -10.69 -3.51 17.72
C GLN A 49 -11.71 -2.72 18.56
N PHE A 50 -12.00 -3.23 19.76
CA PHE A 50 -12.89 -2.64 20.74
C PHE A 50 -12.17 -2.59 22.09
N ALA A 51 -11.87 -1.38 22.56
CA ALA A 51 -11.08 -1.14 23.77
C ALA A 51 -11.88 -1.38 25.05
N ASP A 52 -11.24 -2.01 26.04
CA ASP A 52 -11.84 -2.32 27.35
C ASP A 52 -12.15 -1.13 28.25
N ASN A 53 -11.72 0.06 27.86
CA ASN A 53 -11.97 1.31 28.58
C ASN A 53 -12.92 2.26 27.83
N CYS A 54 -13.52 1.84 26.71
CA CYS A 54 -14.49 2.68 26.00
C CYS A 54 -15.84 2.71 26.74
N PRO A 55 -16.67 3.76 26.56
CA PRO A 55 -17.92 3.93 27.29
C PRO A 55 -18.92 2.77 27.11
N GLU A 56 -18.91 2.15 25.94
CA GLU A 56 -19.80 1.06 25.56
C GLU A 56 -19.35 -0.32 26.06
N TRP A 57 -18.16 -0.43 26.68
CA TRP A 57 -17.55 -1.73 26.98
C TRP A 57 -18.43 -2.63 27.84
N GLU A 58 -18.86 -2.16 29.02
CA GLU A 58 -19.65 -2.96 29.97
C GLU A 58 -21.00 -3.40 29.38
N LEU A 59 -21.54 -2.62 28.44
CA LEU A 59 -22.82 -2.89 27.81
C LEU A 59 -22.71 -3.94 26.71
N PHE A 60 -21.66 -3.86 25.88
CA PHE A 60 -21.64 -4.56 24.60
C PHE A 60 -20.49 -5.54 24.41
N ASN A 61 -19.50 -5.62 25.31
CA ASN A 61 -18.30 -6.45 25.08
C ASN A 61 -18.61 -7.91 24.75
N LYS A 62 -19.60 -8.53 25.40
CA LYS A 62 -19.96 -9.93 25.14
C LYS A 62 -20.54 -10.13 23.74
N GLU A 63 -21.35 -9.18 23.28
CA GLU A 63 -22.02 -9.25 21.99
C GLU A 63 -21.09 -8.80 20.85
N PHE A 64 -20.25 -7.79 21.06
CA PHE A 64 -19.40 -7.24 20.01
C PHE A 64 -18.22 -8.13 19.65
N LEU A 65 -17.65 -8.84 20.63
CA LEU A 65 -16.36 -9.51 20.47
C LEU A 65 -16.44 -10.90 19.82
N THR A 66 -15.32 -11.31 19.23
CA THR A 66 -15.12 -12.71 18.84
C THR A 66 -14.95 -13.61 20.06
N GLU A 67 -15.37 -14.89 19.96
CA GLU A 67 -15.04 -15.93 20.93
C GLU A 67 -14.23 -17.07 20.27
N PRO A 68 -13.14 -17.57 20.89
CA PRO A 68 -12.53 -17.03 22.11
C PRO A 68 -12.01 -15.60 21.88
N ARG A 69 -12.02 -14.78 22.94
CA ARG A 69 -11.50 -13.42 22.89
C ARG A 69 -10.03 -13.41 22.43
N SER A 70 -9.74 -12.62 21.41
CA SER A 70 -8.41 -12.51 20.79
C SER A 70 -8.04 -11.05 20.51
N GLY A 71 -6.81 -10.81 20.02
CA GLY A 71 -6.22 -9.48 19.94
C GLY A 71 -5.58 -9.10 21.28
N ALA A 72 -6.13 -8.09 21.95
CA ALA A 72 -5.61 -7.48 23.17
C ALA A 72 -4.41 -6.54 22.94
N TYR A 73 -4.46 -5.76 21.86
CA TYR A 73 -3.50 -4.67 21.63
C TYR A 73 -3.53 -3.67 22.78
N THR A 74 -2.37 -3.14 23.17
CA THR A 74 -2.24 -2.22 24.30
C THR A 74 -1.63 -0.90 23.84
N ARG A 75 -2.14 0.21 24.40
CA ARG A 75 -1.60 1.55 24.20
C ARG A 75 -1.98 2.47 25.37
N GLN A 76 -1.64 3.76 25.26
CA GLN A 76 -2.04 4.79 26.22
C GLN A 76 -3.28 5.58 25.76
N PRO A 77 -4.20 5.99 26.67
CA PRO A 77 -4.28 5.58 28.08
C PRO A 77 -4.45 4.06 28.22
N PRO A 78 -4.09 3.44 29.37
CA PRO A 78 -4.02 2.00 29.51
C PRO A 78 -5.33 1.34 29.09
N GLN A 79 -5.23 0.39 28.16
CA GLN A 79 -6.35 -0.30 27.57
C GLN A 79 -5.89 -1.61 26.93
N ARG A 80 -6.83 -2.53 26.76
CA ARG A 80 -6.70 -3.72 25.93
C ARG A 80 -7.79 -3.70 24.89
N ALA A 81 -7.40 -3.68 23.63
CA ALA A 81 -8.31 -3.64 22.50
C ALA A 81 -8.46 -5.03 21.89
N TYR A 82 -9.68 -5.56 21.93
CA TYR A 82 -10.00 -6.92 21.51
C TYR A 82 -10.73 -6.91 20.17
N TYR A 83 -10.62 -8.00 19.41
CA TYR A 83 -11.26 -8.05 18.09
C TYR A 83 -12.79 -8.16 18.22
N GLY A 84 -13.47 -7.21 17.58
CA GLY A 84 -14.90 -7.27 17.31
C GLY A 84 -15.21 -8.23 16.15
N CYS A 85 -16.43 -8.76 16.12
CA CYS A 85 -16.91 -9.62 15.04
C CYS A 85 -17.86 -8.87 14.12
N TRP A 86 -17.65 -8.93 12.80
CA TRP A 86 -18.53 -8.24 11.85
C TRP A 86 -19.92 -8.86 11.69
N ASN A 87 -20.11 -10.11 12.15
CA ASN A 87 -21.43 -10.72 12.29
C ASN A 87 -22.25 -10.12 13.45
N SER A 88 -21.62 -9.39 14.37
CA SER A 88 -22.29 -8.77 15.52
C SER A 88 -22.77 -7.34 15.22
N PRO A 89 -23.58 -6.72 16.11
CA PRO A 89 -23.95 -5.31 16.00
C PRO A 89 -22.77 -4.33 16.03
N PHE A 90 -21.55 -4.77 16.39
CA PHE A 90 -20.33 -3.95 16.32
C PHE A 90 -20.13 -3.33 14.94
N LYS A 91 -20.45 -4.09 13.87
CA LYS A 91 -20.36 -3.61 12.49
C LYS A 91 -21.18 -2.33 12.26
N ASP A 92 -22.44 -2.35 12.68
CA ASP A 92 -23.36 -1.23 12.47
C ASP A 92 -23.04 -0.07 13.41
N PHE A 93 -22.60 -0.37 14.64
CA PHE A 93 -22.06 0.63 15.57
C PHE A 93 -20.89 1.41 14.94
N CYS A 94 -19.91 0.71 14.38
CA CYS A 94 -18.77 1.33 13.69
C CYS A 94 -19.23 2.16 12.49
N LEU A 95 -20.00 1.58 11.57
CA LEU A 95 -20.44 2.29 10.36
C LEU A 95 -21.25 3.55 10.69
N TYR A 96 -22.12 3.50 11.69
CA TYR A 96 -22.90 4.66 12.12
C TYR A 96 -22.01 5.82 12.55
N TYR A 97 -21.06 5.57 13.47
CA TYR A 97 -20.22 6.63 14.02
C TYR A 97 -19.12 7.08 13.06
N LEU A 98 -18.58 6.20 12.21
CA LEU A 98 -17.67 6.59 11.14
C LEU A 98 -18.37 7.55 10.15
N GLY A 99 -19.64 7.28 9.80
CA GLY A 99 -20.46 8.19 9.00
C GLY A 99 -20.65 9.56 9.66
N LYS A 100 -21.00 9.57 10.96
CA LYS A 100 -21.12 10.82 11.75
C LYS A 100 -19.82 11.60 11.81
N THR A 101 -18.68 10.92 11.96
CA THR A 101 -17.36 11.56 12.00
C THR A 101 -17.05 12.25 10.67
N ILE A 102 -17.32 11.63 9.51
CA ILE A 102 -17.15 12.33 8.23
C ILE A 102 -18.16 13.48 8.08
N ASP A 103 -19.43 13.28 8.45
CA ASP A 103 -20.46 14.33 8.35
C ASP A 103 -20.10 15.56 9.19
N GLU A 104 -19.48 15.35 10.35
CA GLU A 104 -19.09 16.42 11.26
C GLU A 104 -17.77 17.08 10.84
N PHE A 105 -16.70 16.31 10.71
CA PHE A 105 -15.34 16.87 10.56
C PHE A 105 -14.92 16.99 9.10
N GLY A 106 -15.48 16.17 8.22
CA GLY A 106 -15.12 16.18 6.80
C GLY A 106 -13.75 15.57 6.50
N ASN A 107 -13.22 14.65 7.32
CA ASN A 107 -12.05 13.88 6.91
C ASN A 107 -12.31 13.12 5.60
N ASP A 108 -11.24 12.80 4.87
CA ASP A 108 -11.31 12.36 3.46
C ASP A 108 -11.25 10.83 3.32
N GLY A 109 -11.42 10.11 4.43
CA GLY A 109 -11.47 8.67 4.46
C GLY A 109 -10.70 8.06 5.62
N TRP A 110 -10.26 6.83 5.42
CA TRP A 110 -9.80 5.95 6.48
C TRP A 110 -8.49 5.25 6.12
N TYR A 111 -7.61 5.16 7.11
CA TYR A 111 -6.49 4.23 7.12
C TYR A 111 -6.93 3.01 7.95
N LEU A 112 -6.99 1.84 7.33
CA LEU A 112 -7.64 0.65 7.86
C LEU A 112 -6.63 -0.42 8.22
N ASP A 113 -6.70 -0.98 9.43
CA ASP A 113 -5.76 -2.01 9.89
C ASP A 113 -6.48 -3.27 10.38
N GLY A 114 -6.70 -4.21 9.46
CA GLY A 114 -7.40 -5.46 9.71
C GLY A 114 -8.94 -5.48 9.59
N PRO A 115 -9.71 -4.39 9.35
CA PRO A 115 -11.14 -4.51 9.08
C PRO A 115 -11.50 -5.39 7.89
N GLU A 116 -10.59 -5.51 6.91
CA GLU A 116 -10.73 -6.33 5.72
C GLU A 116 -10.41 -7.81 5.96
N TRP A 117 -9.80 -8.18 7.08
CA TRP A 117 -9.37 -9.56 7.34
C TRP A 117 -10.51 -10.39 7.97
N PRO A 118 -11.01 -11.47 7.32
CA PRO A 118 -11.97 -12.38 7.96
C PRO A 118 -11.35 -13.15 9.13
N MET A 119 -12.04 -13.19 10.26
CA MET A 119 -11.55 -13.81 11.49
C MET A 119 -12.42 -14.99 11.94
N PRO A 120 -11.83 -16.00 12.61
CA PRO A 120 -12.58 -17.10 13.20
C PRO A 120 -13.38 -16.62 14.41
N CYS A 121 -14.60 -17.16 14.57
CA CYS A 121 -15.44 -16.88 15.73
C CYS A 121 -16.35 -18.05 16.09
N THR A 122 -16.59 -18.25 17.39
CA THR A 122 -17.53 -19.25 17.97
C THR A 122 -18.62 -18.63 18.85
N ASN A 123 -18.72 -17.29 18.89
CA ASN A 123 -19.63 -16.58 19.78
C ASN A 123 -21.10 -16.83 19.40
N LYS A 124 -21.86 -17.41 20.34
CA LYS A 124 -23.27 -17.78 20.15
C LYS A 124 -24.21 -16.57 20.08
N LEU A 125 -23.85 -15.43 20.68
CA LEU A 125 -24.72 -14.26 20.75
C LEU A 125 -25.03 -13.66 19.37
N HIS A 126 -24.15 -13.88 18.39
CA HIS A 126 -24.34 -13.45 17.00
C HIS A 126 -24.18 -14.61 16.01
N GLY A 127 -24.45 -15.84 16.47
CA GLY A 127 -24.60 -17.01 15.61
C GLY A 127 -23.32 -17.58 15.01
N CYS A 128 -22.14 -17.18 15.49
CA CYS A 128 -20.87 -17.69 14.98
C CYS A 128 -20.53 -19.08 15.54
N GLY A 129 -19.92 -19.92 14.71
CA GLY A 129 -19.50 -21.28 15.03
C GLY A 129 -20.64 -22.30 14.97
N TYR A 130 -20.27 -23.58 14.92
CA TYR A 130 -21.21 -24.70 14.89
C TYR A 130 -20.74 -25.81 15.82
N ASP A 131 -21.69 -26.60 16.34
CA ASP A 131 -21.39 -27.75 17.17
C ASP A 131 -21.06 -28.94 16.26
N ALA A 132 -19.85 -29.49 16.39
CA ALA A 132 -19.38 -30.61 15.59
C ALA A 132 -19.83 -31.96 16.19
N PRO A 133 -19.83 -33.06 15.41
CA PRO A 133 -20.31 -34.37 15.88
C PRO A 133 -19.56 -34.92 17.11
N ASN A 134 -18.34 -34.47 17.36
CA ASN A 134 -17.52 -34.84 18.52
C ASN A 134 -17.82 -33.98 19.77
N GLY A 135 -18.86 -33.15 19.75
CA GLY A 135 -19.26 -32.27 20.85
C GLY A 135 -18.45 -30.99 20.99
N THR A 136 -17.44 -30.74 20.14
CA THR A 136 -16.67 -29.49 20.18
C THR A 136 -17.31 -28.41 19.32
N ARG A 137 -17.21 -27.14 19.73
CA ARG A 137 -17.64 -26.01 18.90
C ARG A 137 -16.52 -25.58 17.97
N ARG A 138 -16.78 -25.57 16.67
CA ARG A 138 -15.83 -25.15 15.62
C ARG A 138 -16.14 -23.73 15.17
N PRO A 139 -15.11 -22.92 14.85
CA PRO A 139 -15.34 -21.55 14.40
C PRO A 139 -15.94 -21.50 12.99
N THR A 140 -16.70 -20.45 12.75
CA THR A 140 -16.99 -19.95 11.39
C THR A 140 -16.15 -18.71 11.14
N TYR A 141 -15.87 -18.40 9.87
CA TYR A 141 -15.20 -17.15 9.49
C TYR A 141 -16.21 -16.13 8.98
N ASP A 142 -16.05 -14.87 9.36
CA ASP A 142 -16.99 -13.79 9.07
C ASP A 142 -16.85 -13.20 7.64
N LEU A 143 -16.39 -13.98 6.65
CA LEU A 143 -16.06 -13.51 5.29
C LEU A 143 -17.14 -12.62 4.67
N PHE A 144 -18.42 -13.04 4.70
CA PHE A 144 -19.51 -12.25 4.12
C PHE A 144 -19.82 -10.98 4.91
N ALA A 145 -19.67 -10.99 6.22
CA ALA A 145 -19.87 -9.80 7.04
C ALA A 145 -18.71 -8.82 6.92
N THR A 146 -17.48 -9.31 6.81
CA THR A 146 -16.30 -8.50 6.44
C THR A 146 -16.51 -7.87 5.07
N ARG A 147 -16.98 -8.65 4.10
CA ARG A 147 -17.33 -8.18 2.75
C ARG A 147 -18.40 -7.09 2.80
N ASP A 148 -19.44 -7.28 3.61
CA ASP A 148 -20.51 -6.28 3.82
C ASP A 148 -19.98 -5.00 4.48
N PHE A 149 -19.15 -5.11 5.53
CA PHE A 149 -18.54 -3.97 6.20
C PHE A 149 -17.70 -3.13 5.23
N MET A 150 -16.76 -3.75 4.51
CA MET A 150 -15.86 -3.05 3.59
C MET A 150 -16.65 -2.37 2.45
N LYS A 151 -17.63 -3.07 1.88
CA LYS A 151 -18.52 -2.49 0.86
C LYS A 151 -19.30 -1.28 1.38
N ARG A 152 -19.90 -1.41 2.57
CA ARG A 152 -20.70 -0.34 3.18
C ARG A 152 -19.83 0.83 3.57
N LEU A 153 -18.64 0.60 4.11
CA LEU A 153 -17.68 1.65 4.44
C LEU A 153 -17.24 2.42 3.19
N TYR A 154 -16.96 1.72 2.08
CA TYR A 154 -16.63 2.34 0.80
C TYR A 154 -17.76 3.24 0.31
N VAL A 155 -18.99 2.72 0.24
CA VAL A 155 -20.16 3.49 -0.23
C VAL A 155 -20.45 4.67 0.72
N LEU A 156 -20.40 4.43 2.03
CA LEU A 156 -20.64 5.44 3.07
C LEU A 156 -19.65 6.60 2.94
N THR A 157 -18.36 6.29 2.74
CA THR A 157 -17.29 7.27 2.56
C THR A 157 -17.45 8.00 1.24
N ARG A 158 -17.58 7.27 0.12
CA ARG A 158 -17.66 7.85 -1.24
C ARG A 158 -18.92 8.67 -1.49
N LYS A 159 -20.03 8.37 -0.82
CA LYS A 159 -21.25 9.21 -0.87
C LYS A 159 -21.08 10.58 -0.22
N ARG A 160 -20.21 10.68 0.80
CA ARG A 160 -19.92 11.94 1.52
C ARG A 160 -18.74 12.68 0.91
N LYS A 161 -17.76 11.93 0.43
CA LYS A 161 -16.51 12.38 -0.17
C LYS A 161 -16.31 11.62 -1.48
N PRO A 162 -16.69 12.18 -2.65
CA PRO A 162 -16.55 11.48 -3.92
C PRO A 162 -15.14 10.93 -4.18
N GLU A 163 -14.10 11.61 -3.69
CA GLU A 163 -12.69 11.19 -3.76
C GLU A 163 -12.18 10.48 -2.50
N GLY A 164 -13.09 10.04 -1.62
CA GLY A 164 -12.76 9.51 -0.30
C GLY A 164 -11.98 8.18 -0.34
N GLN A 165 -10.96 8.04 0.50
CA GLN A 165 -9.99 6.95 0.38
C GLN A 165 -10.19 5.89 1.47
N LEU A 166 -9.94 4.63 1.13
CA LEU A 166 -9.79 3.51 2.05
C LEU A 166 -8.39 2.92 1.84
N ASN A 167 -7.41 3.39 2.61
CA ASN A 167 -6.05 2.88 2.57
C ASN A 167 -5.95 1.68 3.52
N ILE A 168 -5.78 0.48 2.98
CA ILE A 168 -5.81 -0.76 3.75
C ILE A 168 -4.38 -1.17 4.09
N HIS A 169 -4.02 -1.14 5.36
CA HIS A 169 -2.87 -1.86 5.89
C HIS A 169 -3.12 -3.36 5.74
N ASN A 170 -2.23 -4.03 5.03
CA ASN A 170 -2.41 -5.39 4.57
C ASN A 170 -1.12 -6.19 4.79
N SER A 171 -0.98 -6.70 6.02
CA SER A 171 0.17 -7.46 6.48
C SER A 171 -0.18 -8.94 6.58
N THR A 172 0.71 -9.82 6.11
CA THR A 172 0.61 -11.30 6.21
C THR A 172 -0.59 -11.96 5.52
N VAL A 173 -1.47 -11.20 4.88
CA VAL A 173 -2.73 -11.72 4.33
C VAL A 173 -3.06 -11.01 3.01
N MET A 174 -3.60 -11.73 2.04
CA MET A 174 -4.10 -11.16 0.78
C MET A 174 -5.52 -11.68 0.53
N VAL A 175 -6.53 -11.04 1.14
CA VAL A 175 -7.94 -11.46 0.99
C VAL A 175 -8.69 -10.56 0.03
N ILE A 176 -8.46 -10.75 -1.27
CA ILE A 176 -9.07 -9.91 -2.32
C ILE A 176 -10.60 -9.81 -2.26
N PRO A 177 -11.37 -10.86 -1.89
CA PRO A 177 -12.83 -10.74 -1.75
C PRO A 177 -13.31 -9.69 -0.74
N THR A 178 -12.46 -9.23 0.19
CA THR A 178 -12.78 -8.20 1.19
C THR A 178 -11.91 -6.96 1.03
N LEU A 179 -10.67 -7.11 0.59
CA LEU A 179 -9.73 -6.02 0.30
C LEU A 179 -10.11 -5.23 -0.97
N GLY A 180 -10.86 -5.81 -1.91
CA GLY A 180 -11.21 -5.19 -3.19
C GLY A 180 -12.03 -3.88 -3.14
N TRP A 181 -12.40 -3.38 -1.96
CA TRP A 181 -12.95 -2.02 -1.77
C TRP A 181 -11.92 -0.99 -1.29
N GLY A 182 -10.68 -1.42 -1.05
CA GLY A 182 -9.58 -0.53 -0.79
C GLY A 182 -9.31 0.37 -1.99
N THR A 183 -8.94 1.62 -1.73
CA THR A 183 -8.41 2.52 -2.75
C THR A 183 -6.89 2.39 -2.88
N SER A 184 -6.24 1.83 -1.86
CA SER A 184 -4.89 1.30 -1.91
C SER A 184 -4.71 0.23 -0.84
N SER A 185 -3.66 -0.57 -0.99
CA SER A 185 -3.15 -1.49 0.03
C SER A 185 -1.74 -1.09 0.44
N TRP A 186 -1.37 -1.30 1.70
CA TRP A 186 -0.03 -1.05 2.22
C TRP A 186 0.48 -2.31 2.91
N GLY A 187 1.47 -2.99 2.34
CA GLY A 187 1.93 -4.28 2.86
C GLY A 187 3.45 -4.37 2.92
N GLY A 188 3.98 -5.34 3.65
CA GLY A 188 5.43 -5.57 3.80
C GLY A 188 5.86 -5.83 5.24
N GLU A 189 5.03 -5.45 6.22
CA GLU A 189 5.35 -5.55 7.66
C GLU A 189 5.78 -6.94 8.14
N GLN A 190 5.26 -8.00 7.51
CA GLN A 190 5.64 -9.38 7.83
C GLN A 190 7.14 -9.63 7.66
N ILE A 191 7.79 -8.86 6.80
CA ILE A 191 9.21 -8.96 6.46
C ILE A 191 10.06 -8.25 7.52
N ASP A 192 9.51 -7.27 8.23
CA ASP A 192 10.24 -6.46 9.21
C ASP A 192 10.64 -7.27 10.46
N THR A 193 10.02 -8.44 10.64
CA THR A 193 10.41 -9.43 11.66
C THR A 193 11.78 -10.06 11.40
N ILE A 194 12.28 -9.97 10.16
CA ILE A 194 13.59 -10.48 9.76
C ILE A 194 14.66 -9.48 10.19
N LYS A 195 15.62 -9.95 11.01
CA LYS A 195 16.71 -9.11 11.50
C LYS A 195 17.84 -9.00 10.48
N PRO A 196 18.49 -7.83 10.35
CA PRO A 196 19.73 -7.70 9.59
C PRO A 196 20.85 -8.61 10.12
N PRO A 197 21.82 -9.03 9.26
CA PRO A 197 21.88 -8.73 7.83
C PRO A 197 20.94 -9.66 7.04
N ALA A 198 20.11 -9.07 6.17
CA ALA A 198 19.26 -9.81 5.25
C ALA A 198 19.51 -9.33 3.82
N GLN A 199 19.58 -10.25 2.87
CA GLN A 199 19.70 -9.91 1.46
C GLN A 199 18.31 -9.90 0.84
N THR A 200 17.90 -8.76 0.28
CA THR A 200 16.54 -8.55 -0.24
C THR A 200 16.07 -9.67 -1.17
N LEU A 201 16.91 -10.11 -2.12
CA LEU A 201 16.53 -11.13 -3.09
C LEU A 201 16.43 -12.55 -2.48
N GLU A 202 17.00 -12.78 -1.30
CA GLU A 202 16.88 -14.04 -0.56
C GLU A 202 15.60 -14.06 0.28
N ILE A 203 15.27 -12.94 0.94
CA ILE A 203 14.12 -12.85 1.84
C ILE A 203 12.81 -12.51 1.12
N LEU A 204 12.90 -11.79 0.01
CA LEU A 204 11.78 -11.39 -0.81
C LEU A 204 12.14 -11.59 -2.29
N PRO A 205 12.10 -12.84 -2.77
CA PRO A 205 12.31 -13.15 -4.18
C PRO A 205 11.39 -12.34 -5.10
N MET A 206 11.86 -12.10 -6.32
CA MET A 206 11.20 -11.28 -7.34
C MET A 206 9.80 -11.75 -7.72
N ASP A 207 9.59 -13.06 -7.80
CA ASP A 207 8.30 -13.69 -8.07
C ASP A 207 7.34 -13.59 -6.88
N ALA A 208 7.84 -13.73 -5.65
CA ALA A 208 7.06 -13.47 -4.44
C ALA A 208 6.57 -12.02 -4.42
N PHE A 209 7.43 -11.05 -4.76
CA PHE A 209 7.01 -9.64 -4.80
C PHE A 209 5.92 -9.36 -5.82
N ARG A 210 6.06 -9.92 -7.03
CA ARG A 210 5.04 -9.82 -8.09
C ARG A 210 3.70 -10.39 -7.66
N THR A 211 3.73 -11.50 -6.93
CA THR A 211 2.51 -12.24 -6.54
C THR A 211 1.76 -11.54 -5.41
N GLU A 212 2.49 -10.98 -4.44
CA GLU A 212 1.90 -10.46 -3.20
C GLU A 212 1.76 -8.94 -3.19
N PHE A 213 2.82 -8.19 -3.55
CA PHE A 213 2.90 -6.75 -3.26
C PHE A 213 2.69 -5.82 -4.46
N MET A 214 2.53 -6.34 -5.68
CA MET A 214 2.43 -5.51 -6.89
C MET A 214 1.08 -4.80 -7.06
N GLY A 215 -0.01 -5.35 -6.51
CA GLY A 215 -1.36 -4.77 -6.54
C GLY A 215 -2.08 -4.82 -7.90
N ARG A 216 -1.35 -4.67 -9.01
CA ARG A 216 -1.91 -4.63 -10.39
C ARG A 216 -2.71 -5.87 -10.76
N GLN A 217 -2.34 -7.05 -10.27
CA GLN A 217 -3.07 -8.30 -10.49
C GLN A 217 -4.43 -8.33 -9.75
N TRP A 218 -4.65 -7.40 -8.82
CA TRP A 218 -5.84 -7.29 -7.99
C TRP A 218 -6.67 -6.04 -8.27
N ASP A 219 -6.18 -5.15 -9.14
CA ASP A 219 -6.77 -3.82 -9.42
C ASP A 219 -6.88 -2.90 -8.19
N VAL A 220 -6.12 -3.21 -7.13
CA VAL A 220 -5.96 -2.34 -5.96
C VAL A 220 -4.51 -1.86 -5.92
N PRO A 221 -4.25 -0.56 -6.07
CA PRO A 221 -2.88 -0.03 -6.02
C PRO A 221 -2.20 -0.40 -4.71
N SER A 222 -0.94 -0.84 -4.79
CA SER A 222 -0.16 -1.23 -3.61
C SER A 222 0.99 -0.27 -3.36
N GLU A 223 1.22 -0.01 -2.08
CA GLU A 223 2.41 0.62 -1.53
C GLU A 223 3.15 -0.41 -0.66
N PHE A 224 4.47 -0.29 -0.58
CA PHE A 224 5.31 -1.15 0.23
C PHE A 224 5.68 -0.46 1.55
N LEU A 225 5.55 -1.20 2.65
CA LEU A 225 5.95 -0.77 3.97
C LEU A 225 7.43 -1.06 4.17
N VAL A 226 8.14 -0.07 4.71
CA VAL A 226 9.53 -0.22 5.14
C VAL A 226 9.68 0.53 6.45
N TYR A 227 10.04 -0.19 7.51
CA TYR A 227 10.69 0.42 8.65
C TYR A 227 12.19 0.44 8.42
N ASP A 228 12.77 1.63 8.34
CA ASP A 228 14.20 1.77 8.03
C ASP A 228 15.07 1.00 9.04
N GLY A 229 15.93 0.13 8.52
CA GLY A 229 16.77 -0.78 9.27
C GLY A 229 16.13 -2.13 9.64
N MET A 230 14.88 -2.40 9.25
CA MET A 230 14.14 -3.60 9.61
C MET A 230 13.47 -4.27 8.41
N PRO A 231 14.16 -5.16 7.67
CA PRO A 231 15.61 -5.25 7.47
C PRO A 231 16.11 -4.28 6.39
N TYR A 232 15.22 -3.53 5.74
CA TYR A 232 15.53 -2.71 4.58
C TYR A 232 15.83 -1.27 4.96
N TYR A 233 16.55 -0.57 4.09
CA TYR A 233 16.49 0.89 4.03
C TYR A 233 15.70 1.29 2.78
N ALA A 234 14.76 2.23 2.93
CA ALA A 234 13.93 2.73 1.85
C ALA A 234 14.76 3.17 0.64
N LYS A 235 15.90 3.84 0.89
CA LYS A 235 16.84 4.29 -0.15
C LYS A 235 17.37 3.17 -1.05
N ASP A 236 17.52 1.97 -0.53
CA ASP A 236 18.10 0.83 -1.23
C ASP A 236 16.98 -0.01 -1.87
N VAL A 237 15.92 -0.32 -1.13
CA VAL A 237 14.83 -1.19 -1.61
C VAL A 237 13.93 -0.52 -2.66
N LEU A 238 13.96 0.81 -2.82
CA LEU A 238 13.30 1.48 -3.95
C LEU A 238 13.80 0.99 -5.32
N ALA A 239 15.09 0.65 -5.45
CA ALA A 239 15.59 0.05 -6.69
C ALA A 239 14.83 -1.25 -7.04
N TYR A 240 14.36 -1.95 -6.01
CA TYR A 240 13.62 -3.19 -6.15
C TYR A 240 12.11 -2.98 -6.32
N THR A 241 11.47 -2.15 -5.48
CA THR A 241 10.00 -1.95 -5.54
C THR A 241 9.58 -1.19 -6.81
N LEU A 242 10.39 -0.25 -7.29
CA LEU A 242 10.06 0.53 -8.49
C LEU A 242 10.03 -0.32 -9.77
N LEU A 243 10.78 -1.42 -9.84
CA LEU A 243 10.66 -2.38 -10.94
C LEU A 243 9.26 -2.99 -11.04
N HIS A 244 8.52 -3.00 -9.94
CA HIS A 244 7.16 -3.51 -9.84
C HIS A 244 6.10 -2.39 -9.92
N GLY A 245 6.53 -1.13 -10.04
CA GLY A 245 5.63 0.03 -10.01
C GLY A 245 5.05 0.31 -8.63
N VAL A 246 5.72 -0.16 -7.57
CA VAL A 246 5.28 -0.01 -6.18
C VAL A 246 6.16 1.02 -5.48
N LEU A 247 5.52 2.04 -4.91
CA LEU A 247 6.19 3.07 -4.11
C LEU A 247 6.23 2.68 -2.64
N ILE A 248 7.11 3.34 -1.89
CA ILE A 248 7.18 3.26 -0.43
C ILE A 248 6.48 4.49 0.14
N ARG A 249 5.72 4.29 1.22
CA ARG A 249 5.15 5.40 1.98
C ARG A 249 6.23 6.02 2.88
N PRO A 250 6.53 7.32 2.77
CA PRO A 250 7.60 7.94 3.55
C PRO A 250 7.17 8.16 5.00
N ASP A 251 8.05 7.83 5.95
CA ASP A 251 7.89 8.04 7.39
C ASP A 251 8.91 9.03 7.98
N ALA A 252 9.95 9.40 7.21
CA ALA A 252 10.98 10.36 7.56
C ALA A 252 11.18 11.46 6.47
N PRO A 253 11.75 12.63 6.81
CA PRO A 253 11.94 13.73 5.85
C PRO A 253 12.78 13.38 4.61
N ASP A 254 13.84 12.60 4.76
CA ASP A 254 14.73 12.20 3.66
C ASP A 254 14.05 11.18 2.72
N ALA A 255 13.28 10.25 3.28
CA ALA A 255 12.40 9.38 2.52
C ALA A 255 11.32 10.21 1.78
N LEU A 256 10.73 11.21 2.44
CA LEU A 256 9.73 12.09 1.84
C LEU A 256 10.28 12.86 0.64
N ASP A 257 11.48 13.45 0.74
CA ASP A 257 12.08 14.16 -0.38
C ASP A 257 12.25 13.25 -1.60
N ARG A 258 12.77 12.04 -1.39
CA ARG A 258 12.98 11.03 -2.43
C ARG A 258 11.67 10.56 -3.07
N ILE A 259 10.68 10.21 -2.26
CA ILE A 259 9.38 9.73 -2.74
C ILE A 259 8.61 10.88 -3.41
N SER A 260 8.74 12.12 -2.93
CA SER A 260 8.09 13.27 -3.54
C SER A 260 8.60 13.57 -4.95
N ALA A 261 9.88 13.31 -5.23
CA ALA A 261 10.43 13.41 -6.58
C ALA A 261 9.79 12.38 -7.51
N LEU A 262 9.58 11.14 -7.04
CA LEU A 262 8.88 10.09 -7.80
C LEU A 262 7.40 10.42 -8.04
N TRP A 263 6.72 11.02 -7.06
CA TRP A 263 5.35 11.51 -7.25
C TRP A 263 5.26 12.57 -8.35
N LYS A 264 6.23 13.49 -8.44
CA LYS A 264 6.27 14.47 -9.54
C LYS A 264 6.43 13.80 -10.90
N VAL A 265 7.24 12.74 -10.99
CA VAL A 265 7.35 11.94 -12.22
C VAL A 265 6.01 11.30 -12.59
N HIS A 266 5.26 10.78 -11.61
CA HIS A 266 3.92 10.22 -11.84
C HIS A 266 2.87 11.29 -12.19
N ASP A 267 3.05 12.53 -11.74
CA ASP A 267 2.19 13.65 -12.14
C ASP A 267 2.47 14.08 -13.59
N GLU A 268 3.74 14.06 -14.03
CA GLU A 268 4.15 14.41 -15.40
C GLU A 268 3.87 13.30 -16.43
N PHE A 269 3.93 12.04 -15.99
CA PHE A 269 3.60 10.86 -16.80
C PHE A 269 2.39 10.15 -16.19
N PRO A 270 1.22 10.13 -16.84
CA PRO A 270 -0.02 9.60 -16.26
C PRO A 270 0.01 8.07 -16.18
N ILE A 271 0.78 7.56 -15.22
CA ILE A 271 1.16 6.15 -15.08
C ILE A 271 -0.04 5.24 -14.85
N GLY A 272 -1.13 5.77 -14.28
CA GLY A 272 -2.38 5.04 -14.07
C GLY A 272 -3.11 4.68 -15.38
N GLN A 273 -2.82 5.39 -16.48
CA GLN A 273 -3.35 5.09 -17.82
C GLN A 273 -2.36 4.28 -18.67
N ALA A 274 -1.13 4.08 -18.18
CA ALA A 274 -0.06 3.45 -18.93
C ALA A 274 -0.11 1.92 -18.82
N THR A 275 0.27 1.25 -19.89
CA THR A 275 0.47 -0.21 -19.89
C THR A 275 1.85 -0.53 -19.35
N MET A 276 1.89 -1.27 -18.23
CA MET A 276 3.14 -1.77 -17.65
C MET A 276 3.60 -3.05 -18.35
N LEU A 277 4.84 -3.07 -18.80
CA LEU A 277 5.59 -4.21 -19.28
C LEU A 277 6.80 -4.40 -18.36
N GLY A 278 6.63 -5.30 -17.39
CA GLY A 278 7.66 -5.56 -16.39
C GLY A 278 8.94 -6.17 -16.98
N TYR A 279 10.02 -6.14 -16.22
CA TYR A 279 11.32 -6.74 -16.56
C TYR A 279 11.27 -8.23 -16.92
N TRP A 280 10.14 -8.91 -16.75
CA TRP A 280 9.93 -10.29 -17.16
C TRP A 280 9.28 -10.42 -18.55
N ASN A 281 8.90 -9.34 -19.25
CA ASN A 281 8.28 -9.47 -20.57
C ASN A 281 8.31 -8.16 -21.37
N ASN A 282 9.49 -7.54 -21.47
CA ASN A 282 9.66 -6.28 -22.19
C ASN A 282 10.87 -6.26 -23.13
N GLY A 283 11.50 -7.41 -23.41
CA GLY A 283 12.73 -7.49 -24.20
C GLY A 283 12.61 -6.96 -25.64
N LYS A 284 11.39 -6.84 -26.16
CA LYS A 284 11.12 -6.19 -27.46
C LYS A 284 11.23 -4.66 -27.41
N LEU A 285 11.08 -4.06 -26.22
CA LEU A 285 11.11 -2.62 -26.00
C LEU A 285 12.46 -2.14 -25.47
N VAL A 286 12.99 -2.87 -24.49
CA VAL A 286 14.24 -2.52 -23.81
C VAL A 286 15.03 -3.80 -23.56
N SER A 287 16.30 -3.81 -23.95
CA SER A 287 17.24 -4.86 -23.58
C SER A 287 18.49 -4.27 -22.94
N ILE A 288 19.10 -5.01 -22.01
CA ILE A 288 20.32 -4.63 -21.30
C ILE A 288 21.37 -5.71 -21.61
N ALA A 289 22.53 -5.32 -22.16
CA ALA A 289 23.57 -6.28 -22.50
C ALA A 289 24.02 -7.09 -21.28
N GLY A 290 24.02 -8.42 -21.41
CA GLY A 290 24.44 -9.35 -20.33
C GLY A 290 23.46 -9.47 -19.16
N SER A 291 22.23 -8.94 -19.28
CA SER A 291 21.18 -9.07 -18.28
C SER A 291 20.05 -9.99 -18.77
N PRO A 292 19.39 -10.75 -17.88
CA PRO A 292 18.20 -11.53 -18.21
C PRO A 292 16.92 -10.69 -18.31
N SER A 293 17.00 -9.37 -18.08
CA SER A 293 15.85 -8.46 -18.17
C SER A 293 15.19 -8.51 -19.55
N GLY A 294 13.87 -8.56 -19.54
CA GLY A 294 12.99 -8.58 -20.72
C GLY A 294 12.51 -9.95 -21.15
N SER A 295 12.95 -11.03 -20.50
CA SER A 295 12.52 -12.41 -20.77
C SER A 295 11.55 -12.93 -19.72
N LEU A 296 10.60 -13.79 -20.13
CA LEU A 296 9.66 -14.50 -19.23
C LEU A 296 10.35 -15.54 -18.35
N THR A 297 11.54 -15.98 -18.75
CA THR A 297 12.32 -16.99 -18.05
C THR A 297 13.69 -16.47 -17.61
N PRO A 298 13.78 -15.47 -16.71
CA PRO A 298 15.02 -15.29 -15.96
C PRO A 298 15.15 -16.44 -14.97
N LYS A 299 16.37 -16.73 -14.52
CA LYS A 299 16.55 -17.11 -13.11
C LYS A 299 16.18 -15.88 -12.28
N LEU A 300 14.90 -15.74 -11.97
CA LEU A 300 14.38 -14.62 -11.17
C LEU A 300 15.08 -14.63 -9.81
N GLY A 301 15.39 -13.44 -9.30
CA GLY A 301 16.09 -13.30 -8.01
C GLY A 301 17.62 -13.30 -8.09
N GLU A 302 18.24 -13.40 -9.27
CA GLU A 302 19.68 -13.17 -9.39
C GLU A 302 20.02 -11.66 -9.39
N PRO A 303 21.08 -11.22 -8.66
CA PRO A 303 21.56 -9.86 -8.73
C PRO A 303 21.96 -9.46 -10.16
N ASN A 304 21.24 -8.53 -10.77
CA ASN A 304 21.54 -8.00 -12.11
C ASN A 304 20.94 -6.59 -12.28
N LEU A 305 21.14 -6.02 -13.47
CA LEU A 305 20.42 -4.84 -13.94
C LEU A 305 19.06 -5.28 -14.51
N TYR A 306 17.98 -4.61 -14.13
CA TYR A 306 16.63 -4.89 -14.63
C TYR A 306 15.97 -3.60 -15.10
N ALA A 307 15.04 -3.71 -16.04
CA ALA A 307 14.22 -2.58 -16.46
C ALA A 307 12.75 -2.96 -16.59
N SER A 308 11.85 -2.12 -16.07
CA SER A 308 10.42 -2.17 -16.32
C SER A 308 9.97 -0.94 -17.09
N VAL A 309 8.98 -1.11 -17.97
CA VAL A 309 8.55 -0.08 -18.91
C VAL A 309 7.07 0.21 -18.71
N TRP A 310 6.70 1.47 -18.73
CA TRP A 310 5.31 1.93 -18.84
C TRP A 310 5.17 2.67 -20.16
N THR A 311 4.26 2.19 -21.01
CA THR A 311 3.99 2.79 -22.32
C THR A 311 2.64 3.46 -22.32
N LEU A 312 2.57 4.60 -23.00
CA LEU A 312 1.32 5.31 -23.21
C LEU A 312 1.26 5.81 -24.66
N PRO A 313 0.26 5.40 -25.46
CA PRO A 313 0.15 5.79 -26.86
C PRO A 313 0.22 7.31 -27.03
N ASN A 314 1.02 7.77 -28.00
CA ASN A 314 1.24 9.19 -28.34
C ASN A 314 1.86 10.06 -27.23
N GLN A 315 2.22 9.47 -26.09
CA GLN A 315 2.89 10.15 -25.01
C GLN A 315 4.27 9.55 -24.72
N GLY A 316 4.65 8.46 -25.38
CA GLY A 316 5.95 7.80 -25.21
C GLY A 316 5.97 6.85 -24.01
N ALA A 317 7.14 6.69 -23.39
CA ALA A 317 7.35 5.71 -22.33
C ALA A 317 8.05 6.30 -21.09
N LEU A 318 7.82 5.66 -19.95
CA LEU A 318 8.60 5.78 -18.72
C LEU A 318 9.31 4.45 -18.46
N ILE A 319 10.60 4.46 -18.19
CA ILE A 319 11.41 3.25 -17.99
C ILE A 319 12.10 3.37 -16.64
N VAL A 320 11.88 2.40 -15.74
CA VAL A 320 12.68 2.29 -14.53
C VAL A 320 13.79 1.30 -14.80
N VAL A 321 15.05 1.74 -14.69
CA VAL A 321 16.25 0.89 -14.77
C VAL A 321 16.87 0.80 -13.38
N SER A 322 16.99 -0.41 -12.84
CA SER A 322 17.48 -0.64 -11.48
C SER A 322 18.68 -1.59 -11.48
N ASN A 323 19.66 -1.29 -10.63
CA ASN A 323 20.80 -2.15 -10.37
C ASN A 323 20.61 -2.88 -9.04
N LEU A 324 20.35 -4.19 -9.09
CA LEU A 324 20.18 -5.03 -7.90
C LEU A 324 21.48 -5.73 -7.48
N THR A 325 22.62 -5.34 -8.06
CA THR A 325 23.95 -5.82 -7.66
C THR A 325 24.54 -4.91 -6.58
N LYS A 326 25.57 -5.40 -5.87
CA LYS A 326 26.28 -4.63 -4.84
C LYS A 326 27.19 -3.54 -5.42
N GLY A 327 27.66 -3.72 -6.65
CA GLY A 327 28.61 -2.82 -7.30
C GLY A 327 27.95 -1.91 -8.33
N ASP A 328 28.63 -0.82 -8.63
CA ASP A 328 28.21 0.08 -9.70
C ASP A 328 28.30 -0.61 -11.06
N ARG A 329 27.39 -0.26 -11.96
CA ARG A 329 27.30 -0.87 -13.30
C ARG A 329 27.04 0.21 -14.34
N GLU A 330 27.62 0.03 -15.51
CA GLU A 330 27.23 0.75 -16.72
C GLU A 330 26.22 -0.09 -17.48
N ALA A 331 24.95 0.31 -17.44
CA ALA A 331 23.89 -0.36 -18.17
C ALA A 331 23.98 0.02 -19.66
N GLN A 332 24.30 -0.97 -20.50
CA GLN A 332 24.29 -0.83 -21.96
C GLN A 332 22.89 -1.20 -22.47
N LEU A 333 22.05 -0.19 -22.65
CA LEU A 333 20.65 -0.31 -23.03
C LEU A 333 20.50 -0.24 -24.55
N THR A 334 19.63 -1.08 -25.09
CA THR A 334 19.04 -0.90 -26.43
C THR A 334 17.56 -0.60 -26.27
N LEU A 335 17.13 0.55 -26.79
CA LEU A 335 15.77 1.07 -26.73
C LEU A 335 15.12 1.00 -28.11
N ALA A 336 13.99 0.31 -28.22
CA ALA A 336 13.17 0.32 -29.42
C ALA A 336 12.34 1.60 -29.46
N LEU A 337 12.98 2.74 -29.79
CA LEU A 337 12.40 4.09 -29.64
C LEU A 337 11.02 4.24 -30.31
N ALA A 338 10.82 3.67 -31.49
CA ALA A 338 9.53 3.69 -32.19
C ALA A 338 8.44 2.94 -31.41
N GLU A 339 8.74 1.74 -30.92
CA GLU A 339 7.81 0.90 -30.13
C GLU A 339 7.55 1.49 -28.74
N LEU A 340 8.50 2.28 -28.21
CA LEU A 340 8.34 3.06 -26.98
C LEU A 340 7.47 4.31 -27.19
N GLY A 341 6.95 4.53 -28.41
CA GLY A 341 6.08 5.66 -28.74
C GLY A 341 6.83 7.00 -28.82
N ALA A 342 8.13 6.98 -29.10
CA ALA A 342 8.91 8.19 -29.26
C ALA A 342 8.55 8.90 -30.57
N SER A 343 8.67 10.22 -30.56
CA SER A 343 8.54 11.09 -31.72
C SER A 343 9.67 10.86 -32.74
N THR A 344 9.55 11.50 -33.91
CA THR A 344 10.57 11.44 -34.98
C THR A 344 11.93 11.99 -34.56
N SER A 345 11.97 12.82 -33.51
CA SER A 345 13.18 13.36 -32.90
C SER A 345 13.18 12.97 -31.42
N PRO A 346 13.46 11.69 -31.12
CA PRO A 346 13.25 11.13 -29.80
C PRO A 346 14.16 11.82 -28.79
N ARG A 347 13.57 12.21 -27.66
CA ARG A 347 14.29 12.71 -26.49
C ARG A 347 14.24 11.67 -25.40
N VAL A 348 15.42 11.37 -24.82
CA VAL A 348 15.54 10.53 -23.63
C VAL A 348 16.19 11.34 -22.52
N TRP A 349 15.59 11.34 -21.33
CA TRP A 349 16.12 12.04 -20.17
C TRP A 349 15.81 11.30 -18.88
N ASP A 350 16.56 11.56 -17.84
CA ASP A 350 16.21 11.12 -16.49
C ASP A 350 15.08 12.01 -15.94
N ALA A 351 13.93 11.42 -15.62
CA ALA A 351 12.75 12.13 -15.15
C ALA A 351 12.91 12.73 -13.75
N ILE A 352 13.89 12.29 -12.96
CA ILE A 352 14.16 12.81 -11.62
C ILE A 352 15.20 13.93 -11.68
N SER A 353 16.34 13.70 -12.35
CA SER A 353 17.41 14.70 -12.42
C SER A 353 17.26 15.70 -13.57
N HIS A 354 16.34 15.43 -14.51
CA HIS A 354 16.16 16.15 -15.76
C HIS A 354 17.39 16.16 -16.69
N GLU A 355 18.39 15.32 -16.41
CA GLU A 355 19.56 15.11 -17.26
C GLU A 355 19.12 14.53 -18.61
N THR A 356 19.42 15.23 -19.71
CA THR A 356 19.18 14.70 -21.05
C THR A 356 20.27 13.70 -21.41
N LEU A 357 19.87 12.51 -21.81
CA LEU A 357 20.75 11.38 -22.04
C LEU A 357 21.03 11.23 -23.53
N LYS A 358 22.30 10.98 -23.86
CA LYS A 358 22.73 10.77 -25.25
C LYS A 358 22.33 9.37 -25.70
N VAL A 359 21.52 9.31 -26.77
CA VAL A 359 21.07 8.05 -27.39
C VAL A 359 21.46 8.04 -28.85
N GLU A 360 22.23 7.03 -29.25
CA GLU A 360 22.67 6.85 -30.64
C GLU A 360 22.05 5.57 -31.20
N GLN A 361 21.17 5.72 -32.20
CA GLN A 361 20.48 4.57 -32.83
C GLN A 361 19.78 3.65 -31.79
N GLY A 362 19.14 4.25 -30.78
CA GLY A 362 18.49 3.53 -29.69
C GLY A 362 19.44 2.99 -28.62
N ARG A 363 20.76 3.17 -28.74
CA ARG A 363 21.74 2.72 -27.74
C ARG A 363 22.03 3.81 -26.73
N LEU A 364 22.05 3.42 -25.45
CA LEU A 364 22.32 4.30 -24.31
C LEU A 364 23.27 3.59 -23.33
N ILE A 365 24.32 4.29 -22.89
CA ILE A 365 25.15 3.87 -21.76
C ILE A 365 24.69 4.67 -20.54
N LEU A 366 24.33 3.97 -19.47
CA LEU A 366 23.73 4.58 -18.29
C LEU A 366 24.43 4.10 -17.02
N PRO A 367 25.17 4.97 -16.30
CA PRO A 367 25.72 4.60 -15.01
C PRO A 367 24.59 4.45 -13.97
N VAL A 368 24.58 3.31 -13.28
CA VAL A 368 23.64 3.00 -12.20
C VAL A 368 24.40 2.39 -11.03
N ALA A 369 24.47 3.12 -9.93
CA ALA A 369 25.15 2.64 -8.73
C ALA A 369 24.45 1.40 -8.12
N GLY A 370 25.19 0.61 -7.34
CA GLY A 370 24.65 -0.58 -6.68
C GLY A 370 23.43 -0.23 -5.81
N TRP A 371 22.35 -1.01 -5.91
CA TRP A 371 21.07 -0.75 -5.22
C TRP A 371 20.49 0.64 -5.48
N ARG A 372 20.74 1.21 -6.67
CA ARG A 372 20.13 2.46 -7.15
C ARG A 372 19.36 2.22 -8.44
N TYR A 373 18.64 3.25 -8.85
CA TYR A 373 17.78 3.24 -10.02
C TYR A 373 17.91 4.56 -10.79
N ARG A 374 17.49 4.51 -12.04
CA ARG A 374 17.30 5.65 -12.95
C ARG A 374 15.89 5.56 -13.49
N VAL A 375 15.21 6.69 -13.59
CA VAL A 375 13.86 6.75 -14.16
C VAL A 375 13.95 7.52 -15.46
N LEU A 376 13.85 6.84 -16.59
CA LEU A 376 14.01 7.43 -17.89
C LEU A 376 12.65 7.79 -18.48
N ARG A 377 12.56 8.95 -19.12
CA ARG A 377 11.44 9.34 -19.94
C ARG A 377 11.87 9.34 -21.40
N VAL A 378 11.05 8.73 -22.25
CA VAL A 378 11.22 8.66 -23.70
C VAL A 378 10.03 9.34 -24.36
N ARG A 379 10.26 10.33 -25.20
CA ARG A 379 9.21 11.05 -25.93
C ARG A 379 9.65 11.45 -27.32
#